data_AF-A0A1V6YK79-F1
#
_entry.id   AF-A0A1V6YK79-F1
#
_cell.length_a   1.000
_cell.length_b   1.000
_cell.length_c   1.000
_cell.angle_alpha   90.00
_cell.angle_beta   90.00
_cell.angle_gamma   90.00
#
_symmetry.space_group_name_H-M   'P 1'
#
loop_
_entity.id
_entity.type
_entity.pdbx_description
1 polymer ?
#
loop_
_entity_poly.entity_id
_entity_poly.type
_entity_poly.pdbx_seq_one_letter_code
_entity_poly.pdbx_strand_id
1 'polypeptide(L)'
;MHFSLSSLLLLGISSLVSASSLTITIPASGPLPNPHVLPVTSHATLTTLPSGGKDHILSASLTRSATFVFHNLPSSGPDAQPESYLLDIRSAGDYVFVPYRVDVAADGSILGIWETFRGNPWDNRGAEKYIVDVAGKKQIDVVVEAKVLGRKVFYEQRAQFSPLSLVKNPMVLIAVVALGLMFVMPKLMENMDPEMRAEFEQHSRSSPITGATSNAMAGGGFDLASWMAGTGGPNPTANDAAQAGSTGRDTSGPARRRG
;
A
#
# COMPACT_ATOMS: atom_id res chain seq x y z
N MET A 1 7.06 68.09 54.85
CA MET A 1 7.67 67.22 53.81
C MET A 1 6.61 66.20 53.42
N HIS A 2 5.92 66.42 52.30
CA HIS A 2 4.86 65.53 51.83
C HIS A 2 5.47 64.49 50.88
N PHE A 3 5.53 63.23 51.32
CA PHE A 3 5.88 62.12 50.43
C PHE A 3 4.62 61.66 49.70
N SER A 4 4.62 61.82 48.38
CA SER A 4 3.54 61.44 47.46
C SER A 4 3.43 59.91 47.39
N LEU A 5 2.27 59.37 47.75
CA LEU A 5 1.92 57.94 47.71
C LEU A 5 1.44 57.46 46.33
N SER A 6 1.56 58.26 45.28
CA SER A 6 0.90 58.00 43.98
C SER A 6 1.67 57.12 42.99
N SER A 7 2.73 56.41 43.38
CA SER A 7 3.64 55.74 42.41
C SER A 7 3.65 54.20 42.44
N LEU A 8 2.67 53.54 43.06
CA LEU A 8 2.68 52.08 43.19
C LEU A 8 1.41 51.40 42.69
N LEU A 9 0.99 51.72 41.45
CA LEU A 9 -0.10 51.00 40.78
C LEU A 9 0.21 50.73 39.30
N LEU A 10 1.35 50.12 39.04
CA LEU A 10 1.59 49.33 37.82
C LEU A 10 1.62 47.84 38.21
N LEU A 11 0.49 47.32 38.70
CA LEU A 11 0.26 45.89 38.78
C LEU A 11 -0.15 45.40 37.39
N GLY A 12 0.67 44.51 36.85
CA GLY A 12 0.65 44.07 35.46
C GLY A 12 -0.71 43.60 34.99
N ILE A 13 -1.10 44.14 33.83
CA ILE A 13 -2.10 43.54 32.97
C ILE A 13 -1.44 42.29 32.38
N SER A 14 -1.45 41.19 33.11
CA SER A 14 -1.19 39.87 32.54
C SER A 14 -2.34 39.57 31.61
N SER A 15 -2.14 39.77 30.31
CA SER A 15 -3.04 39.26 29.28
C SER A 15 -3.18 37.76 29.50
N LEU A 16 -4.36 37.33 29.95
CA LEU A 16 -4.76 35.93 29.97
C LEU A 16 -4.86 35.47 28.52
N VAL A 17 -3.74 35.03 27.95
CA VAL A 17 -3.72 34.30 26.68
C VAL A 17 -4.30 32.93 26.99
N SER A 18 -5.57 32.71 26.62
CA SER A 18 -6.16 31.38 26.61
C SER A 18 -5.47 30.59 25.51
N ALA A 19 -4.48 29.78 25.89
CA ALA A 19 -3.78 28.90 24.98
C ALA A 19 -4.54 27.57 24.88
N SER A 20 -5.10 27.28 23.71
CA SER A 20 -5.62 25.96 23.40
C SER A 20 -4.47 25.00 23.08
N SER A 21 -4.68 23.73 23.41
CA SER A 21 -3.77 22.63 23.05
C SER A 21 -4.51 21.53 22.30
N LEU A 22 -3.84 21.00 21.28
CA LEU A 22 -4.26 19.78 20.58
C LEU A 22 -3.26 18.68 20.91
N THR A 23 -3.76 17.64 21.57
CA THR A 23 -2.97 16.45 21.90
C THR A 23 -3.41 15.28 21.03
N ILE A 24 -2.47 14.72 20.28
CA ILE A 24 -2.69 13.53 19.46
C ILE A 24 -2.02 12.35 20.15
N THR A 25 -2.79 11.34 20.53
CA THR A 25 -2.30 10.14 21.19
C THR A 25 -2.18 8.99 20.18
N ILE A 26 -1.15 8.16 20.31
CA ILE A 26 -0.99 6.99 19.44
C ILE A 26 -1.37 5.74 20.25
N PRO A 27 -2.56 5.16 20.03
CA PRO A 27 -2.98 3.95 20.71
C PRO A 27 -2.23 2.72 20.18
N ALA A 28 -2.14 1.70 21.03
CA ALA A 28 -1.76 0.37 20.57
C ALA A 28 -2.81 -0.16 19.59
N SER A 29 -2.39 -0.66 18.44
CA SER A 29 -3.25 -1.15 17.38
C SER A 29 -2.69 -2.40 16.72
N GLY A 30 -3.48 -3.11 15.91
CA GLY A 30 -3.03 -4.29 15.17
C GLY A 30 -1.68 -4.09 14.43
N PRO A 31 -1.54 -3.06 13.56
CA PRO A 31 -0.26 -2.81 12.87
C PRO A 31 0.84 -2.29 13.80
N LEU A 32 0.51 -1.58 14.89
CA LEU A 32 1.45 -1.01 15.86
C LEU A 32 1.08 -1.45 17.28
N PRO A 33 1.48 -2.66 17.72
CA PRO A 33 1.12 -3.17 19.04
C PRO A 33 1.74 -2.36 20.20
N ASN A 34 2.92 -1.78 19.98
CA ASN A 34 3.61 -0.95 20.96
C ASN A 34 3.95 0.44 20.36
N PRO A 35 3.25 1.51 20.79
CA PRO A 35 3.50 2.88 20.31
C PRO A 35 4.91 3.40 20.61
N HIS A 36 5.60 2.89 21.63
CA HIS A 36 6.95 3.32 22.01
C HIS A 36 8.06 2.81 21.07
N VAL A 37 7.72 1.96 20.10
CA VAL A 37 8.65 1.50 19.05
C VAL A 37 8.86 2.59 17.99
N LEU A 38 8.00 3.60 17.94
CA LEU A 38 8.11 4.68 16.97
C LEU A 38 9.44 5.45 17.14
N PRO A 39 10.14 5.76 16.03
CA PRO A 39 11.37 6.54 16.07
C PRO A 39 11.13 7.92 16.69
N VAL A 40 12.13 8.43 17.42
CA VAL A 40 12.14 9.78 17.99
C VAL A 40 12.06 10.88 16.91
N THR A 41 12.46 10.56 15.68
CA THR A 41 12.33 11.44 14.50
C THR A 41 10.89 11.56 13.99
N SER A 42 9.95 10.81 14.58
CA SER A 42 8.53 10.93 14.26
C SER A 42 8.00 12.29 14.72
N HIS A 43 7.29 12.98 13.85
CA HIS A 43 6.71 14.29 14.13
C HIS A 43 5.36 14.42 13.44
N ALA A 44 4.49 15.24 14.01
CA ALA A 44 3.24 15.64 13.42
C ALA A 44 3.36 17.08 12.90
N THR A 45 2.68 17.38 11.81
CA THR A 45 2.62 18.72 11.23
C THR A 45 1.18 19.14 10.99
N LEU A 46 0.82 20.36 11.40
CA LEU A 46 -0.39 21.04 11.00
C LEU A 46 -0.05 22.02 9.88
N THR A 47 -0.61 21.83 8.69
CA THR A 47 -0.36 22.69 7.55
C THR A 47 -1.64 23.38 7.10
N THR A 48 -1.61 24.70 6.93
CA THR A 48 -2.71 25.49 6.38
C THR A 48 -2.27 26.24 5.12
N LEU A 49 -3.24 26.85 4.42
CA LEU A 49 -2.96 27.68 3.25
C LEU A 49 -2.29 28.99 3.68
N PRO A 50 -1.31 29.51 2.92
CA PRO A 50 -0.67 30.78 3.25
C PRO A 50 -1.71 31.91 3.27
N SER A 51 -1.96 32.47 4.44
CA SER A 51 -2.85 33.62 4.61
C SER A 51 -2.20 34.63 5.55
N GLY A 52 -1.98 35.86 5.05
CA GLY A 52 -1.62 37.00 5.89
C GLY A 52 -0.29 36.93 6.65
N GLY A 53 0.74 36.25 6.12
CA GLY A 53 2.11 36.29 6.67
C GLY A 53 2.33 35.55 7.99
N LYS A 54 1.37 34.72 8.42
CA LYS A 54 1.49 33.85 9.60
C LYS A 54 2.21 32.55 9.27
N ASP A 55 2.74 31.90 10.30
CA ASP A 55 3.28 30.55 10.20
C ASP A 55 2.20 29.58 9.73
N HIS A 56 2.37 29.07 8.51
CA HIS A 56 1.43 28.17 7.84
C HIS A 56 1.69 26.69 8.18
N ILE A 57 2.77 26.41 8.90
CA ILE A 57 3.18 25.06 9.32
C ILE A 57 3.52 25.09 10.80
N LEU A 58 2.79 24.32 11.59
CA LEU A 58 3.12 24.03 12.98
C LEU A 58 3.62 22.60 13.06
N SER A 59 4.59 22.33 13.93
CA SER A 59 5.15 21.00 14.09
C SER A 59 5.22 20.61 15.57
N ALA A 60 4.99 19.33 15.84
CA ALA A 60 5.10 18.72 17.16
C ALA A 60 5.91 17.43 17.07
N SER A 61 6.90 17.27 17.94
CA SER A 61 7.70 16.05 18.03
C SER A 61 7.02 14.99 18.90
N LEU A 62 7.39 13.72 18.69
CA LEU A 62 6.89 12.61 19.49
C LEU A 62 7.39 12.73 20.95
N THR A 63 6.46 12.71 21.90
CA THR A 63 6.77 12.68 23.32
C THR A 63 7.01 11.25 23.82
N ARG A 64 7.58 11.10 25.03
CA ARG A 64 7.77 9.79 25.67
C ARG A 64 6.46 9.04 25.94
N SER A 65 5.34 9.77 26.03
CA SER A 65 4.01 9.21 26.25
C SER A 65 3.33 8.76 24.95
N ALA A 66 4.08 8.68 23.84
CA ALA A 66 3.56 8.39 22.50
C ALA A 66 2.46 9.37 22.07
N THR A 67 2.67 10.66 22.37
CA THR A 67 1.76 11.74 21.97
C THR A 67 2.46 12.82 21.16
N PHE A 68 1.71 13.57 20.38
CA PHE A 68 2.13 14.84 19.77
C PHE A 68 1.30 15.95 20.40
N VAL A 69 1.94 17.02 20.85
CA VAL A 69 1.23 18.13 21.49
C VAL A 69 1.52 19.42 20.72
N PHE A 70 0.46 20.00 20.17
CA PHE A 70 0.50 21.33 19.57
C PHE A 70 0.03 22.33 20.61
N HIS A 71 0.96 23.17 21.06
CA HIS A 71 0.68 24.26 21.99
C HIS A 71 0.43 25.56 21.21
N ASN A 72 -0.39 26.43 21.77
CA ASN A 72 -0.62 27.78 21.26
C ASN A 72 -1.08 27.78 19.80
N LEU A 73 -2.21 27.14 19.53
CA LEU A 73 -2.81 27.23 18.19
C LEU A 73 -3.05 28.71 17.83
N PRO A 74 -2.73 29.12 16.60
CA PRO A 74 -2.73 30.51 16.21
C PRO A 74 -4.14 31.09 16.33
N SER A 75 -4.30 32.05 17.23
CA SER A 75 -5.53 32.84 17.32
C SER A 75 -5.48 33.96 16.29
N SER A 76 -6.29 33.87 15.24
CA SER A 76 -6.57 34.98 14.35
C SER A 76 -7.59 35.86 15.08
N GLY A 77 -7.29 37.13 15.39
CA GLY A 77 -8.06 37.96 16.34
C GLY A 77 -9.60 37.97 16.15
N PRO A 78 -10.38 38.61 17.03
CA PRO A 78 -11.83 38.36 17.19
C PRO A 78 -12.71 38.48 15.91
N ASP A 79 -12.26 39.21 14.88
CA ASP A 79 -12.97 39.39 13.60
C ASP A 79 -12.50 38.42 12.48
N ALA A 80 -11.55 37.54 12.75
CA ALA A 80 -10.99 36.64 11.76
C ALA A 80 -11.86 35.38 11.57
N GLN A 81 -11.77 34.80 10.37
CA GLN A 81 -12.48 33.56 10.06
C GLN A 81 -11.78 32.34 10.69
N PRO A 82 -12.53 31.26 10.99
CA PRO A 82 -11.94 29.98 11.36
C PRO A 82 -10.95 29.50 10.29
N GLU A 83 -9.84 28.95 10.75
CA GLU A 83 -8.78 28.43 9.90
C GLU A 83 -8.79 26.91 9.93
N SER A 84 -8.67 26.28 8.76
CA SER A 84 -8.58 24.83 8.64
C SER A 84 -7.13 24.39 8.43
N TYR A 85 -6.74 23.35 9.14
CA TYR A 85 -5.41 22.76 9.11
C TYR A 85 -5.50 21.29 8.68
N LEU A 86 -4.50 20.84 7.93
CA LEU A 86 -4.26 19.44 7.65
C LEU A 86 -3.20 18.91 8.63
N LEU A 87 -3.59 17.96 9.47
CA LEU A 87 -2.71 17.20 10.35
C LEU A 87 -2.16 15.97 9.60
N ASP A 88 -0.85 15.90 9.46
CA ASP A 88 -0.12 14.73 8.94
C ASP A 88 0.88 14.25 10.00
N ILE A 89 0.97 12.93 10.19
CA ILE A 89 1.92 12.32 11.13
C ILE A 89 2.96 11.56 10.32
N ARG A 90 4.20 12.03 10.43
CA ARG A 90 5.33 11.48 9.69
C ARG A 90 6.21 10.70 10.65
N SER A 91 6.12 9.38 10.56
CA SER A 91 7.12 8.48 11.14
C SER A 91 8.20 8.17 10.11
N ALA A 92 9.47 8.28 10.53
CA ALA A 92 10.62 8.00 9.69
C ALA A 92 10.67 6.51 9.35
N GLY A 93 10.21 6.16 8.15
CA GLY A 93 10.40 4.85 7.56
C GLY A 93 9.47 3.72 8.03
N ASP A 94 8.76 3.86 9.15
CA ASP A 94 8.12 2.68 9.73
C ASP A 94 6.61 2.59 9.50
N TYR A 95 5.86 3.66 9.78
CA TYR A 95 4.40 3.61 9.84
C TYR A 95 3.73 4.72 9.03
N VAL A 96 2.55 4.41 8.50
CA VAL A 96 1.63 5.34 7.84
C VAL A 96 0.44 5.58 8.76
N PHE A 97 0.08 6.85 8.92
CA PHE A 97 -1.07 7.29 9.71
C PHE A 97 -2.13 7.89 8.79
N VAL A 98 -3.38 7.90 9.26
CA VAL A 98 -4.47 8.63 8.60
C VAL A 98 -4.25 10.14 8.78
N PRO A 99 -4.40 10.97 7.72
CA PRO A 99 -4.38 12.41 7.88
C PRO A 99 -5.71 12.92 8.44
N TYR A 100 -5.68 14.02 9.19
CA TYR A 100 -6.88 14.63 9.77
C TYR A 100 -7.05 16.07 9.30
N ARG A 101 -8.30 16.50 9.12
CA ARG A 101 -8.66 17.92 9.03
C ARG A 101 -8.96 18.42 10.43
N VAL A 102 -8.36 19.54 10.81
CA VAL A 102 -8.56 20.21 12.10
C VAL A 102 -9.06 21.63 11.80
N ASP A 103 -10.29 21.94 12.20
CA ASP A 103 -10.81 23.31 12.10
C ASP A 103 -10.58 24.03 13.43
N VAL A 104 -9.91 25.18 13.39
CA VAL A 104 -9.57 26.02 14.55
C VAL A 104 -10.30 27.35 14.42
N ALA A 105 -10.96 27.78 15.47
CA ALA A 105 -11.64 29.07 15.55
C ALA A 105 -10.65 30.23 15.69
N ALA A 106 -11.16 31.45 15.51
CA ALA A 106 -10.41 32.69 15.68
C ALA A 106 -9.74 32.81 17.06
N ASP A 107 -10.39 32.33 18.12
CA ASP A 107 -9.86 32.32 19.48
C ASP A 107 -8.82 31.21 19.74
N GLY A 108 -8.46 30.42 18.71
CA GLY A 108 -7.58 29.26 18.84
C GLY A 108 -8.28 27.99 19.32
N SER A 109 -9.57 28.04 19.70
CA SER A 109 -10.29 26.84 20.12
C SER A 109 -10.52 25.88 18.94
N ILE A 110 -10.48 24.58 19.21
CA ILE A 110 -10.68 23.59 18.15
C ILE A 110 -12.18 23.40 17.95
N LEU A 111 -12.67 23.63 16.73
CA LEU A 111 -14.08 23.48 16.38
C LEU A 111 -14.44 22.03 16.04
N GLY A 112 -13.53 21.33 15.38
CA GLY A 112 -13.72 19.92 15.04
C GLY A 112 -12.52 19.29 14.34
N ILE A 113 -12.51 17.96 14.36
CA ILE A 113 -11.47 17.11 13.83
C ILE A 113 -12.13 15.95 13.07
N TRP A 114 -11.71 15.76 11.82
CA TRP A 114 -12.25 14.72 10.92
C TRP A 114 -11.12 13.92 10.29
N GLU A 115 -11.31 12.61 10.13
CA GLU A 115 -10.46 11.79 9.27
C GLU A 115 -10.63 12.24 7.81
N THR A 116 -9.52 12.42 7.09
CA THR A 116 -9.53 12.77 5.68
C THR A 116 -8.62 11.84 4.87
N PHE A 117 -8.69 11.96 3.55
CA PHE A 117 -7.87 11.20 2.61
C PHE A 117 -7.38 12.13 1.51
N ARG A 118 -6.19 11.85 0.99
CA ARG A 118 -5.65 12.61 -0.14
C ARG A 118 -6.55 12.44 -1.37
N GLY A 119 -6.95 13.55 -1.97
CA GLY A 119 -7.84 13.57 -3.13
C GLY A 119 -9.31 13.85 -2.80
N ASN A 120 -9.71 13.88 -1.52
CA ASN A 120 -11.05 14.34 -1.16
C ASN A 120 -11.18 15.87 -1.26
N PRO A 121 -12.33 16.40 -1.72
CA PRO A 121 -12.63 17.83 -1.62
C PRO A 121 -12.56 18.29 -0.16
N TRP A 122 -12.07 19.52 0.07
CA TRP A 122 -11.89 20.02 1.43
C TRP A 122 -13.21 20.06 2.21
N ASP A 123 -14.31 20.47 1.56
CA ASP A 123 -15.65 20.55 2.15
C ASP A 123 -16.24 19.21 2.59
N ASN A 124 -15.71 18.09 2.07
CA ASN A 124 -16.14 16.76 2.47
C ASN A 124 -15.49 16.39 3.82
N ARG A 125 -16.23 16.65 4.90
CA ARG A 125 -15.89 16.23 6.25
C ARG A 125 -16.19 14.73 6.36
N GLY A 126 -15.13 13.94 6.47
CA GLY A 126 -15.19 12.48 6.59
C GLY A 126 -15.64 12.03 7.99
N ALA A 127 -15.10 10.92 8.47
CA ALA A 127 -15.44 10.38 9.78
C ALA A 127 -15.03 11.36 10.90
N GLU A 128 -15.99 11.72 11.75
CA GLU A 128 -15.81 12.69 12.82
C GLU A 128 -15.04 12.05 13.99
N LYS A 129 -14.01 12.75 14.47
CA LYS A 129 -13.26 12.36 15.69
C LYS A 129 -13.60 13.21 16.88
N TYR A 130 -13.82 14.49 16.64
CA TYR A 130 -14.15 15.47 17.65
C TYR A 130 -14.94 16.60 17.01
N ILE A 131 -16.01 17.04 17.67
CA ILE A 131 -16.76 18.25 17.31
C ILE A 131 -17.13 18.95 18.61
N VAL A 132 -17.02 20.27 18.63
CA VAL A 132 -17.51 21.07 19.77
C VAL A 132 -19.02 20.93 19.85
N ASP A 133 -19.49 20.42 20.98
CA ASP A 133 -20.90 20.16 21.22
C ASP A 133 -21.73 21.47 21.19
N VAL A 134 -22.98 21.40 20.75
CA VAL A 134 -23.86 22.56 20.52
C VAL A 134 -24.10 23.37 21.80
N ALA A 135 -23.88 22.77 22.98
CA ALA A 135 -23.88 23.43 24.28
C ALA A 135 -22.68 24.38 24.52
N GLY A 136 -21.76 24.53 23.57
CA GLY A 136 -20.75 25.60 23.55
C GLY A 136 -19.61 25.44 24.56
N LYS A 137 -19.43 24.25 25.16
CA LYS A 137 -18.27 23.99 26.02
C LYS A 137 -17.01 23.82 25.15
N LYS A 138 -16.37 24.94 24.84
CA LYS A 138 -15.05 24.98 24.19
C LYS A 138 -14.04 24.32 25.12
N GLN A 139 -13.55 23.15 24.73
CA GLN A 139 -12.51 22.46 25.48
C GLN A 139 -11.16 23.08 25.14
N ILE A 140 -10.41 23.48 26.16
CA ILE A 140 -9.10 24.12 26.00
C ILE A 140 -8.06 23.09 25.56
N ASP A 141 -8.15 21.87 26.06
CA ASP A 141 -7.26 20.76 25.72
C ASP A 141 -8.05 19.61 25.10
N VAL A 142 -7.84 19.37 23.80
CA VAL A 142 -8.54 18.33 23.05
C VAL A 142 -7.58 17.18 22.78
N VAL A 143 -8.01 15.97 23.12
CA VAL A 143 -7.23 14.74 22.93
C VAL A 143 -7.89 13.89 21.85
N VAL A 144 -7.14 13.52 20.81
CA VAL A 144 -7.62 12.64 19.73
C VAL A 144 -6.66 11.48 19.51
N GLU A 145 -7.20 10.30 19.21
CA GLU A 145 -6.43 9.12 18.87
C GLU A 145 -6.06 9.06 17.39
N ALA A 146 -4.78 8.87 17.11
CA ALA A 146 -4.24 8.67 15.77
C ALA A 146 -4.45 7.23 15.30
N LYS A 147 -4.96 7.07 14.08
CA LYS A 147 -5.18 5.77 13.45
C LYS A 147 -3.99 5.40 12.58
N VAL A 148 -3.41 4.22 12.85
CA VAL A 148 -2.32 3.64 12.08
C VAL A 148 -2.89 2.82 10.94
N LEU A 149 -2.49 3.11 9.71
CA LEU A 149 -2.91 2.37 8.51
C LEU A 149 -2.09 1.10 8.30
N GLY A 150 -0.79 1.16 8.59
CA GLY A 150 0.11 0.02 8.36
C GLY A 150 1.58 0.42 8.36
N ARG A 151 2.43 -0.54 8.00
CA ARG A 151 3.87 -0.32 7.87
C ARG A 151 4.23 0.16 6.47
N LYS A 152 5.22 1.04 6.38
CA LYS A 152 5.80 1.45 5.10
C LYS A 152 6.71 0.34 4.61
N VAL A 153 6.46 -0.14 3.39
CA VAL A 153 7.33 -1.10 2.70
C VAL A 153 7.92 -0.39 1.50
N PHE A 154 9.20 -0.01 1.59
CA PHE A 154 9.90 0.68 0.50
C PHE A 154 10.55 -0.28 -0.48
N TYR A 155 10.79 -1.52 -0.05
CA TYR A 155 11.52 -2.51 -0.83
C TYR A 155 10.64 -3.71 -1.11
N GLU A 156 10.62 -4.11 -2.37
CA GLU A 156 10.07 -5.39 -2.77
C GLU A 156 11.15 -6.46 -2.59
N GLN A 157 10.78 -7.56 -1.92
CA GLN A 157 11.69 -8.69 -1.78
C GLN A 157 11.83 -9.39 -3.13
N ARG A 158 13.06 -9.60 -3.59
CA ARG A 158 13.31 -10.39 -4.80
C ARG A 158 12.71 -11.78 -4.63
N ALA A 159 12.12 -12.31 -5.71
CA ALA A 159 11.67 -13.69 -5.73
C ALA A 159 12.84 -14.62 -5.35
N GLN A 160 12.70 -15.30 -4.21
CA GLN A 160 13.67 -16.30 -3.77
C GLN A 160 13.25 -17.66 -4.30
N PHE A 161 14.25 -18.49 -4.62
CA PHE A 161 13.99 -19.88 -4.95
C PHE A 161 13.47 -20.59 -3.69
N SER A 162 12.20 -20.97 -3.71
CA SER A 162 11.57 -21.77 -2.65
C SER A 162 11.35 -23.18 -3.19
N PRO A 163 12.00 -24.22 -2.63
CA PRO A 163 11.75 -25.61 -3.01
C PRO A 163 10.28 -26.00 -2.91
N LEU A 164 9.55 -25.41 -1.95
CA LEU A 164 8.12 -25.62 -1.77
C LEU A 164 7.29 -24.97 -2.88
N SER A 165 7.75 -23.83 -3.43
CA SER A 165 7.14 -23.22 -4.63
C SER A 165 7.40 -24.04 -5.89
N LEU A 166 8.52 -24.77 -5.96
CA LEU A 166 8.82 -25.69 -7.05
C LEU A 166 7.87 -26.89 -7.06
N VAL A 167 7.56 -27.46 -5.88
CA VAL A 167 6.54 -28.53 -5.76
C VAL A 167 5.13 -28.02 -6.08
N LYS A 168 4.79 -26.78 -5.71
CA LYS A 168 3.48 -26.17 -6.02
C LYS A 168 3.37 -25.65 -7.46
N ASN A 169 4.43 -25.75 -8.25
CA ASN A 169 4.41 -25.31 -9.63
C ASN A 169 3.74 -26.38 -10.52
N PRO A 170 2.61 -26.07 -11.19
CA PRO A 170 1.87 -27.04 -11.99
C PRO A 170 2.72 -27.65 -13.11
N MET A 171 3.66 -26.88 -13.68
CA MET A 171 4.54 -27.40 -14.73
C MET A 171 5.51 -28.46 -14.20
N VAL A 172 6.02 -28.29 -12.99
CA VAL A 172 6.94 -29.25 -12.37
C VAL A 172 6.20 -30.51 -11.97
N LEU A 173 4.97 -30.39 -11.45
CA LEU A 173 4.12 -31.55 -11.14
C LEU A 173 3.80 -32.37 -12.38
N ILE A 174 3.43 -31.72 -13.49
CA ILE A 174 3.18 -32.39 -14.77
C ILE A 174 4.45 -33.08 -15.26
N ALA A 175 5.61 -32.43 -15.17
CA ALA A 175 6.89 -33.04 -15.58
C ALA A 175 7.21 -34.30 -14.75
N VAL A 176 7.01 -34.27 -13.44
CA VAL A 176 7.24 -35.44 -12.56
C VAL A 176 6.23 -36.56 -12.85
N VAL A 177 4.95 -36.24 -13.04
CA VAL A 177 3.92 -37.23 -13.38
C VAL A 177 4.20 -37.88 -14.74
N ALA A 178 4.57 -37.07 -15.74
CA ALA A 178 4.92 -37.57 -17.08
C ALA A 178 6.14 -38.51 -17.02
N LEU A 179 7.19 -38.13 -16.27
CA LEU A 179 8.35 -39.01 -16.05
C LEU A 179 7.95 -40.30 -15.34
N GLY A 180 7.07 -40.25 -14.33
CA GLY A 180 6.56 -41.44 -13.66
C GLY A 180 5.80 -42.38 -14.59
N LEU A 181 4.89 -41.84 -15.41
CA LEU A 181 4.15 -42.62 -16.40
C LEU A 181 5.06 -43.27 -17.44
N MET A 182 6.14 -42.61 -17.87
CA MET A 182 7.10 -43.19 -18.81
C MET A 182 7.71 -44.51 -18.31
N PHE A 183 7.94 -44.65 -17.00
CA PHE A 183 8.45 -45.90 -16.40
C PHE A 183 7.34 -46.90 -16.05
N VAL A 184 6.17 -46.41 -15.61
CA VAL A 184 5.07 -47.27 -15.16
C VAL A 184 4.27 -47.86 -16.32
N MET A 185 4.06 -47.09 -17.39
CA MET A 185 3.26 -47.52 -18.55
C MET A 185 3.76 -48.80 -19.23
N PRO A 186 5.06 -48.99 -19.53
CA PRO A 186 5.53 -50.26 -20.10
C PRO A 186 5.19 -51.46 -19.21
N LYS A 187 5.27 -51.29 -17.89
CA LYS A 187 4.93 -52.34 -16.91
C LYS A 187 3.44 -52.63 -16.79
N LEU A 188 2.59 -51.62 -17.00
CA LEU A 188 1.15 -51.83 -17.08
C LEU A 188 0.79 -52.52 -18.40
N MET A 189 1.36 -52.08 -19.52
CA MET A 189 1.09 -52.67 -20.84
C MET A 189 1.50 -54.14 -20.90
N GLU A 190 2.63 -54.53 -20.32
CA GLU A 190 3.09 -55.93 -20.23
C GLU A 190 2.06 -56.88 -19.57
N ASN A 191 1.25 -56.37 -18.62
CA ASN A 191 0.28 -57.17 -17.85
C ASN A 191 -1.20 -56.97 -18.26
N MET A 192 -1.48 -56.16 -19.29
CA MET A 192 -2.86 -55.93 -19.78
C MET A 192 -3.32 -56.98 -20.80
N ASP A 193 -4.61 -57.33 -20.74
CA ASP A 193 -5.26 -58.21 -21.72
C ASP A 193 -5.31 -57.59 -23.13
N PRO A 194 -5.27 -58.42 -24.20
CA PRO A 194 -5.15 -57.94 -25.59
C PRO A 194 -6.32 -57.06 -26.05
N GLU A 195 -7.53 -57.25 -25.52
CA GLU A 195 -8.69 -56.38 -25.82
C GLU A 195 -8.54 -54.99 -25.18
N MET A 196 -8.07 -54.91 -23.93
CA MET A 196 -7.86 -53.63 -23.22
C MET A 196 -6.70 -52.81 -23.80
N ARG A 197 -5.68 -53.47 -24.38
CA ARG A 197 -4.59 -52.78 -25.09
C ARG A 197 -5.10 -52.06 -26.34
N ALA A 198 -5.99 -52.70 -27.10
CA ALA A 198 -6.55 -52.11 -28.32
C ALA A 198 -7.45 -50.91 -28.03
N GLU A 199 -8.21 -50.94 -26.93
CA GLU A 199 -8.98 -49.79 -26.45
C GLU A 199 -8.05 -48.65 -25.97
N PHE A 200 -6.98 -48.97 -25.25
CA PHE A 200 -5.98 -47.98 -24.82
C PHE A 200 -5.25 -47.32 -26.00
N GLU A 201 -4.96 -48.07 -27.07
CA GLU A 201 -4.40 -47.51 -28.30
C GLU A 201 -5.38 -46.58 -29.03
N GLN A 202 -6.68 -46.88 -29.01
CA GLN A 202 -7.70 -46.00 -29.58
C GLN A 202 -7.87 -44.71 -28.77
N HIS A 203 -7.82 -44.81 -27.44
CA HIS A 203 -7.93 -43.66 -26.53
C HIS A 203 -6.65 -42.81 -26.44
N SER A 204 -5.47 -43.42 -26.57
CA SER A 204 -4.20 -42.66 -26.58
C SER A 204 -4.01 -41.85 -27.86
N ARG A 205 -4.57 -42.29 -28.99
CA ARG A 205 -4.60 -41.52 -30.25
C ARG A 205 -5.52 -40.30 -30.20
N SER A 206 -6.55 -40.32 -29.35
CA SER A 206 -7.49 -39.19 -29.23
C SER A 206 -7.09 -38.15 -28.18
N SER A 207 -6.10 -38.44 -27.32
CA SER A 207 -5.67 -37.52 -26.27
C SER A 207 -4.29 -36.89 -26.57
N PRO A 208 -4.19 -35.55 -26.72
CA PRO A 208 -2.94 -34.88 -27.14
C PRO A 208 -1.79 -35.01 -26.14
N ILE A 209 -2.07 -35.31 -24.87
CA ILE A 209 -1.06 -35.58 -23.83
C ILE A 209 -0.52 -37.02 -23.94
N THR A 210 -1.39 -37.98 -24.20
CA THR A 210 -1.04 -39.41 -24.26
C THR A 210 -0.41 -39.79 -25.60
N GLY A 211 -0.80 -39.13 -26.69
CA GLY A 211 -0.20 -39.32 -28.02
C GLY A 211 1.23 -38.79 -28.14
N ALA A 212 1.56 -37.71 -27.44
CA ALA A 212 2.93 -37.17 -27.42
C ALA A 212 3.89 -38.02 -26.59
N THR A 213 3.40 -38.63 -25.51
CA THR A 213 4.19 -39.53 -24.65
C THR A 213 4.38 -40.91 -25.25
N SER A 214 3.44 -41.42 -26.06
CA SER A 214 3.62 -42.69 -26.80
C SER A 214 4.64 -42.57 -27.94
N ASN A 215 4.65 -41.44 -28.66
CA ASN A 215 5.61 -41.18 -29.74
C ASN A 215 7.05 -41.03 -29.22
N ALA A 216 7.21 -40.51 -28.00
CA ALA A 216 8.47 -40.47 -27.26
C ALA A 216 9.01 -41.85 -26.86
N MET A 217 8.12 -42.74 -26.42
CA MET A 217 8.45 -44.11 -26.00
C MET A 217 8.82 -45.02 -27.18
N ALA A 218 8.32 -44.74 -28.38
CA ALA A 218 8.62 -45.51 -29.60
C ALA A 218 9.95 -45.10 -30.29
N GLY A 219 10.80 -44.30 -29.63
CA GLY A 219 12.13 -43.94 -30.15
C GLY A 219 12.19 -42.66 -30.99
N GLY A 220 11.08 -41.91 -31.11
CA GLY A 220 11.10 -40.54 -31.65
C GLY A 220 11.36 -39.55 -30.51
N GLY A 221 12.49 -38.83 -30.53
CA GLY A 221 12.87 -37.92 -29.44
C GLY A 221 11.74 -36.99 -28.97
N PHE A 222 11.50 -36.95 -27.66
CA PHE A 222 10.46 -36.12 -27.05
C PHE A 222 10.86 -34.64 -27.09
N ASP A 223 10.25 -33.88 -28.00
CA ASP A 223 10.37 -32.43 -28.00
C ASP A 223 9.33 -31.81 -27.06
N LEU A 224 9.73 -31.65 -25.79
CA LEU A 224 8.93 -31.04 -24.73
C LEU A 224 8.49 -29.61 -25.10
N ALA A 225 9.29 -28.86 -25.88
CA ALA A 225 8.97 -27.50 -26.27
C ALA A 225 7.86 -27.47 -27.33
N SER A 226 7.88 -28.36 -28.32
CA SER A 226 6.82 -28.48 -29.33
C SER A 226 5.50 -29.00 -28.76
N TRP A 227 5.56 -29.81 -27.70
CA TRP A 227 4.35 -30.27 -26.99
C TRP A 227 3.69 -29.16 -26.17
N MET A 228 4.49 -28.38 -25.43
CA MET A 228 3.97 -27.23 -24.67
C MET A 228 3.52 -26.06 -25.56
N ALA A 229 4.08 -25.93 -26.75
CA ALA A 229 3.63 -24.97 -27.76
C ALA A 229 2.32 -25.38 -28.45
N GLY A 230 1.81 -26.60 -28.19
CA GLY A 230 0.57 -27.11 -28.81
C GLY A 230 0.71 -27.44 -30.31
N THR A 231 1.93 -27.55 -30.84
CA THR A 231 2.21 -27.73 -32.28
C THR A 231 2.44 -29.20 -32.68
N GLY A 232 2.08 -30.15 -31.82
CA GLY A 232 2.29 -31.59 -32.04
C GLY A 232 1.35 -32.20 -33.09
N GLY A 233 1.63 -31.97 -34.37
CA GLY A 233 1.14 -32.75 -35.50
C GLY A 233 2.31 -33.44 -36.22
N PRO A 234 2.11 -34.60 -36.87
CA PRO A 234 3.18 -35.28 -37.60
C PRO A 234 3.51 -34.46 -38.85
N ASN A 235 4.77 -34.03 -39.00
CA ASN A 235 5.28 -33.52 -40.28
C ASN A 235 5.86 -34.70 -41.08
N PRO A 236 5.26 -35.10 -42.21
CA PRO A 236 5.91 -35.98 -43.15
C PRO A 236 6.47 -35.14 -44.30
N THR A 237 7.60 -34.45 -44.10
CA THR A 237 8.45 -33.92 -45.19
C THR A 237 9.74 -33.35 -44.62
N ALA A 238 10.67 -34.23 -44.27
CA ALA A 238 12.08 -33.89 -44.38
C ALA A 238 12.48 -34.19 -45.83
N ASN A 239 12.33 -33.20 -46.71
CA ASN A 239 13.20 -32.93 -47.86
C ASN A 239 12.66 -31.72 -48.64
N ASP A 240 13.60 -30.85 -49.02
CA ASP A 240 13.45 -29.64 -49.82
C ASP A 240 12.79 -28.42 -49.16
N ALA A 241 13.63 -27.58 -48.54
CA ALA A 241 13.87 -26.23 -49.07
C ALA A 241 14.97 -25.55 -48.23
N ALA A 242 16.16 -25.48 -48.82
CA ALA A 242 17.07 -24.40 -48.55
C ALA A 242 16.38 -23.06 -48.89
N GLN A 243 16.82 -22.01 -48.18
CA GLN A 243 16.83 -20.61 -48.65
C GLN A 243 15.57 -19.76 -48.44
N ALA A 244 15.54 -19.06 -47.31
CA ALA A 244 15.21 -17.62 -47.17
C ALA A 244 15.24 -17.33 -45.66
N GLY A 245 16.14 -16.53 -45.11
CA GLY A 245 16.37 -15.15 -45.47
C GLY A 245 16.22 -14.37 -44.17
N SER A 246 17.35 -13.99 -43.59
CA SER A 246 17.42 -13.01 -42.52
C SER A 246 16.66 -11.73 -42.90
N THR A 247 15.85 -11.18 -42.00
CA THR A 247 15.88 -9.76 -41.61
C THR A 247 14.91 -9.50 -40.46
N GLY A 248 15.43 -8.91 -39.38
CA GLY A 248 14.61 -8.08 -38.51
C GLY A 248 14.30 -6.74 -39.19
N ARG A 249 13.14 -6.16 -38.89
CA ARG A 249 13.01 -4.72 -38.67
C ARG A 249 11.68 -4.36 -38.01
N ASP A 250 11.81 -3.41 -37.10
CA ASP A 250 10.81 -2.75 -36.31
C ASP A 250 9.77 -1.92 -37.10
N THR A 251 8.76 -1.50 -36.33
CA THR A 251 7.96 -0.27 -36.43
C THR A 251 6.68 -0.29 -37.27
N SER A 252 5.53 -0.28 -36.58
CA SER A 252 4.43 0.65 -36.92
C SER A 252 3.51 0.88 -35.72
N GLY A 253 3.57 2.09 -35.16
CA GLY A 253 2.59 2.64 -34.22
C GLY A 253 2.37 4.11 -34.59
N PRO A 254 1.14 4.55 -34.90
CA PRO A 254 0.92 5.88 -35.47
C PRO A 254 0.91 6.97 -34.38
N ALA A 255 1.84 7.92 -34.51
CA ALA A 255 1.87 9.16 -33.76
C ALA A 255 0.86 10.18 -34.32
N ARG A 256 0.02 10.74 -33.45
CA ARG A 256 -0.95 11.82 -33.76
C ARG A 256 -0.24 13.15 -34.02
N ARG A 257 -0.62 13.83 -35.11
CA ARG A 257 -0.17 15.18 -35.48
C ARG A 257 -1.15 16.22 -34.92
N ARG A 258 -0.61 17.28 -34.29
CA ARG A 258 -1.34 18.49 -33.88
C ARG A 258 -1.74 19.32 -35.10
N GLY A 259 -2.94 19.88 -35.03
CA GLY A 259 -3.34 21.16 -35.60
C GLY A 259 -3.85 22.03 -34.44
#